data_AF-A0A972X9N1-F1
#
_entry.id   AF-A0A972X9N1-F1
#
_cell.length_a   1.000
_cell.length_b   1.000
_cell.length_c   1.000
_cell.angle_alpha   90.00
_cell.angle_beta   90.00
_cell.angle_gamma   90.00
#
_symmetry.space_group_name_H-M   'P 1'
#
loop_
_entity.id
_entity.type
_entity.pdbx_description
1 polymer ?
#
loop_
_entity_poly.entity_id
_entity_poly.type
_entity_poly.pdbx_seq_one_letter_code
_entity_poly.pdbx_strand_id
1 'polypeptide(L)'
;MSPPPARGKFAKTARKKAKPRLKVKRRDPIFIDGARPRPMFVDYKDLELLGKLVNRQAKILGRRKSGCTAASQHAVTRAIKQARFMALLPFVGE
;
A
#
# COMPACT_ATOMS: atom_id res chain seq x y z
N MET A 1 -35.58 -8.40 60.74
CA MET A 1 -35.24 -7.44 59.68
C MET A 1 -33.77 -7.66 59.30
N SER A 2 -33.51 -8.48 58.28
CA SER A 2 -32.13 -8.86 57.89
C SER A 2 -31.55 -7.78 56.96
N PRO A 3 -30.26 -7.41 57.09
CA PRO A 3 -29.68 -6.35 56.25
C PRO A 3 -29.52 -6.84 54.80
N PRO A 4 -29.60 -5.94 53.80
CA PRO A 4 -29.46 -6.30 52.40
C PRO A 4 -28.01 -6.69 52.07
N PRO A 5 -27.78 -7.61 51.10
CA PRO A 5 -26.44 -8.00 50.70
C PRO A 5 -25.70 -6.84 50.05
N ALA A 6 -24.43 -6.66 50.45
CA ALA A 6 -23.56 -5.58 49.98
C ALA A 6 -23.39 -5.61 48.45
N ARG A 7 -23.61 -4.46 47.80
CA ARG A 7 -23.40 -4.26 46.35
C ARG A 7 -21.96 -4.61 45.96
N GLY A 8 -21.80 -5.69 45.19
CA GLY A 8 -20.53 -6.10 44.61
C GLY A 8 -19.94 -4.99 43.74
N LYS A 9 -18.67 -4.66 44.00
CA LYS A 9 -17.92 -3.67 43.21
C LYS A 9 -17.69 -4.25 41.81
N PHE A 10 -18.28 -3.63 40.77
CA PHE A 10 -17.96 -3.95 39.39
C PHE A 10 -16.49 -3.58 39.12
N ALA A 11 -15.61 -4.58 39.13
CA ALA A 11 -14.21 -4.41 38.77
C ALA A 11 -14.12 -4.07 37.27
N LYS A 12 -13.69 -2.86 36.93
CA LYS A 12 -13.34 -2.48 35.55
C LYS A 12 -12.11 -3.28 35.13
N THR A 13 -12.32 -4.33 34.34
CA THR A 13 -11.21 -5.09 33.74
C THR A 13 -10.39 -4.15 32.85
N ALA A 14 -9.12 -3.94 33.18
CA ALA A 14 -8.20 -3.14 32.37
C ALA A 14 -8.10 -3.76 30.97
N ARG A 15 -8.59 -3.06 29.94
CA ARG A 15 -8.39 -3.43 28.54
C ARG A 15 -6.89 -3.41 28.27
N LYS A 16 -6.25 -4.59 28.20
CA LYS A 16 -4.87 -4.74 27.75
C LYS A 16 -4.77 -4.14 26.33
N LYS A 17 -4.06 -3.02 26.18
CA LYS A 17 -3.82 -2.41 24.85
C LYS A 17 -3.01 -3.41 24.02
N ALA A 18 -3.56 -3.86 22.90
CA ALA A 18 -2.85 -4.72 21.97
C ALA A 18 -1.58 -4.03 21.47
N LYS A 19 -0.44 -4.73 21.49
CA LYS A 19 0.83 -4.21 20.98
C LYS A 19 0.68 -3.89 19.48
N PRO A 20 1.16 -2.71 19.00
CA PRO A 20 1.08 -2.40 17.58
C PRO A 20 1.91 -3.41 16.79
N ARG A 21 1.29 -4.05 15.79
CA ARG A 21 2.01 -4.93 14.85
C ARG A 21 2.99 -4.08 14.05
N LEU A 22 4.29 -4.40 14.15
CA LEU A 22 5.33 -3.79 13.32
C LEU A 22 4.99 -4.07 11.85
N LYS A 23 4.70 -3.03 11.07
CA LYS A 23 4.46 -3.17 9.63
C LYS A 23 5.80 -3.44 8.96
N VAL A 24 5.99 -4.65 8.43
CA VAL A 24 7.17 -4.99 7.64
C VAL A 24 7.27 -4.02 6.46
N LYS A 25 8.43 -3.39 6.29
CA LYS A 25 8.69 -2.47 5.17
C LYS A 25 8.69 -3.29 3.88
N ARG A 26 7.71 -3.03 3.00
CA ARG A 26 7.68 -3.66 1.66
C ARG A 26 8.91 -3.24 0.87
N ARG A 27 9.55 -4.20 0.20
CA ARG A 27 10.64 -3.93 -0.73
C ARG A 27 10.07 -3.29 -2.00
N ASP A 28 10.86 -2.44 -2.63
CA ASP A 28 10.46 -1.73 -3.85
C ASP A 28 10.44 -2.73 -5.02
N PRO A 29 9.30 -2.89 -5.73
CA PRO A 29 9.19 -3.83 -6.85
C PRO A 29 10.05 -3.44 -8.06
N ILE A 30 10.55 -2.21 -8.14
CA ILE A 30 11.41 -1.73 -9.23
C ILE A 30 12.89 -2.05 -8.96
N PHE A 31 13.26 -2.47 -7.75
CA PHE A 31 14.66 -2.77 -7.43
C PHE A 31 15.01 -4.17 -7.92
N ILE A 32 16.06 -4.27 -8.74
CA ILE A 32 16.62 -5.54 -9.24
C ILE A 32 17.71 -5.96 -8.26
N ASP A 33 17.61 -7.16 -7.71
CA ASP A 33 18.55 -7.70 -6.70
C ASP A 33 18.75 -6.80 -5.46
N GLY A 34 17.74 -5.99 -5.13
CA GLY A 34 17.82 -5.02 -4.03
C GLY A 34 18.62 -3.76 -4.35
N ALA A 35 19.13 -3.63 -5.57
CA ALA A 35 19.79 -2.43 -6.07
C ALA A 35 18.79 -1.52 -6.81
N ARG A 36 19.03 -0.21 -6.70
CA ARG A 36 18.26 0.80 -7.42
C ARG A 36 18.75 0.86 -8.88
N PRO A 37 17.90 0.60 -9.89
CA PRO A 37 18.33 0.70 -11.28
C PRO A 37 18.74 2.12 -11.65
N ARG A 38 19.81 2.24 -12.44
CA ARG A 38 20.35 3.49 -12.98
C ARG A 38 20.58 3.32 -14.49
N PRO A 39 19.92 4.10 -15.36
CA PRO A 39 18.91 5.11 -15.04
C PRO A 39 17.66 4.50 -14.43
N MET A 40 16.94 5.30 -13.64
CA MET A 40 15.66 4.89 -13.05
C MET A 40 14.56 5.04 -14.11
N PHE A 41 14.57 4.10 -15.05
CA PHE A 41 13.67 4.04 -16.18
C PHE A 41 12.68 2.87 -16.01
N VAL A 42 11.42 3.12 -16.36
CA VAL A 42 10.35 2.11 -16.39
C VAL A 42 9.69 2.29 -17.75
N ASP A 43 9.68 1.24 -18.57
CA ASP A 43 9.07 1.33 -19.89
C ASP A 43 7.54 1.40 -19.76
N TYR A 44 6.92 2.25 -20.57
CA TYR A 44 5.46 2.32 -20.66
C TYR A 44 4.87 1.12 -21.39
N LYS A 45 5.70 0.36 -22.12
CA LYS A 45 5.31 -0.87 -22.83
C LYS A 45 5.24 -2.11 -21.93
N ASP A 46 5.85 -2.06 -20.73
CA ASP A 46 5.88 -3.18 -19.79
C ASP A 46 4.54 -3.33 -19.04
N LEU A 47 3.50 -3.77 -19.75
CA LEU A 47 2.14 -3.87 -19.22
C LEU A 47 2.02 -4.78 -17.99
N GLU A 48 2.81 -5.84 -17.92
CA GLU A 48 2.81 -6.75 -16.76
C GLU A 48 3.28 -6.06 -15.48
N LEU A 49 4.34 -5.23 -15.59
CA LEU A 49 4.88 -4.47 -14.48
C LEU A 49 3.91 -3.35 -14.08
N LEU A 50 3.43 -2.59 -15.05
CA LEU A 50 2.54 -1.46 -14.81
C LEU A 50 1.17 -1.92 -14.29
N GLY A 51 0.64 -3.03 -14.79
CA GLY A 51 -0.62 -3.62 -14.34
C GLY A 51 -0.60 -4.00 -12.86
N LYS A 52 0.51 -4.54 -12.36
CA LYS A 52 0.71 -4.84 -10.92
C LYS A 52 0.72 -3.59 -10.04
N LEU A 53 1.02 -2.42 -10.61
CA LEU A 53 1.13 -1.13 -9.92
C LEU A 53 -0.14 -0.28 -10.02
N VAL A 54 -1.20 -0.85 -10.58
CA VAL A 54 -2.52 -0.26 -10.71
C VAL A 54 -3.54 -1.14 -9.96
N ASN A 55 -4.58 -0.55 -9.39
CA ASN A 55 -5.65 -1.32 -8.76
C ASN A 55 -6.68 -1.82 -9.80
N ARG A 56 -7.66 -2.59 -9.36
CA ARG A 56 -8.75 -3.09 -10.22
C ARG A 56 -9.52 -1.98 -10.94
N GLN A 57 -9.66 -0.81 -10.31
CA GLN A 57 -10.33 0.38 -10.86
C GLN A 57 -9.41 1.22 -11.76
N ALA A 58 -8.32 0.66 -12.26
CA ALA A 58 -7.35 1.38 -13.09
C ALA A 58 -6.78 2.66 -12.42
N LYS A 59 -6.72 2.76 -11.08
CA LYS A 59 -6.05 3.83 -10.32
C LYS A 59 -4.64 3.41 -9.92
N ILE A 60 -3.69 4.34 -10.03
CA ILE A 60 -2.28 4.09 -9.66
C ILE A 60 -2.19 3.79 -8.15
N LEU A 61 -1.55 2.69 -7.78
CA LEU A 61 -1.32 2.34 -6.38
C LEU A 61 -0.34 3.33 -5.74
N GLY A 62 -0.68 3.82 -4.55
CA GLY A 62 0.21 4.68 -3.78
C GLY A 62 1.39 3.91 -3.19
N ARG A 63 2.50 4.62 -2.94
CA ARG A 63 3.78 4.09 -2.40
C ARG A 63 3.63 3.16 -1.20
N ARG A 64 2.69 3.44 -0.28
CA ARG A 64 2.46 2.60 0.92
C ARG A 64 1.91 1.22 0.58
N LYS A 65 1.14 1.10 -0.50
CA LYS A 65 0.56 -0.18 -0.95
C LYS A 65 1.57 -0.94 -1.81
N SER A 66 2.19 -0.26 -2.79
CA SER A 66 3.13 -0.86 -3.74
C SER A 66 4.52 -1.15 -3.15
N GLY A 67 4.96 -0.41 -2.14
CA GLY A 67 6.33 -0.52 -1.61
C GLY A 67 7.35 0.32 -2.39
N CYS A 68 6.93 1.07 -3.40
CA CYS A 68 7.81 1.91 -4.22
C CYS A 68 8.45 3.05 -3.39
N THR A 69 9.75 3.25 -3.58
CA THR A 69 10.48 4.45 -3.14
C THR A 69 9.98 5.70 -3.87
N ALA A 70 10.39 6.89 -3.40
CA ALA A 70 9.93 8.13 -3.97
C ALA A 70 10.24 8.22 -5.48
N ALA A 71 11.48 7.92 -5.83
CA ALA A 71 11.97 8.02 -7.19
C ALA A 71 11.39 6.95 -8.13
N SER A 72 11.24 5.70 -7.68
CA SER A 72 10.61 4.65 -8.50
C SER A 72 9.15 4.99 -8.77
N GLN A 73 8.42 5.52 -7.77
CA GLN A 73 7.05 5.99 -7.99
C GLN A 73 6.96 7.09 -9.05
N HIS A 74 7.93 8.01 -9.11
CA HIS A 74 7.95 9.04 -10.15
C HIS A 74 8.15 8.43 -11.55
N ALA A 75 9.06 7.47 -11.70
CA ALA A 75 9.28 6.76 -12.95
C ALA A 75 8.04 5.98 -13.38
N VAL A 76 7.46 5.18 -12.47
CA VAL A 76 6.23 4.42 -12.69
C VAL A 76 5.06 5.33 -13.07
N THR A 77 4.89 6.47 -12.38
CA THR A 77 3.78 7.39 -12.68
C THR A 77 3.91 7.99 -14.09
N ARG A 78 5.12 8.31 -14.53
CA ARG A 78 5.37 8.78 -15.90
C ARG A 78 5.05 7.69 -16.92
N ALA A 79 5.55 6.48 -16.69
CA ALA A 79 5.31 5.32 -17.56
C ALA A 79 3.81 5.00 -17.68
N ILE A 80 3.06 4.95 -16.57
CA ILE A 80 1.61 4.70 -16.59
C ILE A 80 0.85 5.80 -17.35
N LYS A 81 1.21 7.07 -17.15
CA LYS A 81 0.56 8.17 -17.88
C LYS A 81 0.79 8.07 -19.39
N GLN A 82 2.00 7.72 -19.79
CA GLN A 82 2.35 7.53 -21.20
C GLN A 82 1.65 6.30 -21.81
N ALA A 83 1.63 5.17 -21.09
CA ALA A 83 0.91 3.97 -21.49
C ALA A 83 -0.59 4.23 -21.68
N ARG A 84 -1.20 5.03 -20.80
CA ARG A 84 -2.60 5.44 -20.91
C ARG A 84 -2.86 6.35 -22.10
N PHE A 85 -1.97 7.31 -22.36
CA PHE A 85 -2.07 8.17 -23.53
C PHE A 85 -2.01 7.37 -24.85
N MET A 86 -1.23 6.29 -24.85
CA MET A 86 -1.13 5.36 -25.98
C MET A 86 -2.22 4.27 -25.99
N ALA A 87 -3.24 4.38 -25.13
CA ALA A 87 -4.32 3.40 -24.98
C ALA A 87 -3.86 1.97 -24.63
N LEU A 88 -2.64 1.79 -24.11
CA LEU A 88 -2.13 0.48 -23.66
C LEU A 88 -2.65 0.11 -22.26
N LEU A 89 -3.02 1.10 -21.46
CA LEU A 89 -3.65 0.92 -20.15
C LEU A 89 -4.94 1.73 -20.06
N PRO A 90 -5.99 1.22 -19.39
CA PRO A 90 -7.22 1.97 -19.22
C PRO A 90 -7.01 3.18 -18.31
N PHE A 91 -7.73 4.26 -18.62
CA PHE A 91 -8.08 5.29 -17.65
C PHE A 91 -9.16 4.75 -16.71
N VAL A 92 -9.29 5.35 -15.52
CA VAL A 92 -10.30 4.99 -14.52
C VAL A 92 -11.67 5.00 -15.19
N GLY A 93 -12.26 3.82 -15.40
CA GLY A 93 -13.69 3.65 -15.63
C GLY A 93 -14.36 3.61 -14.25
N GLU A 94 -15.50 4.29 -14.14
CA GLU A 94 -16.21 4.59 -12.89
C GLU A 94 -16.28 3.45 -11.87
#